data_AF-A0A4Q2XHR1-F1
#
_entry.id   AF-A0A4Q2XHR1-F1
#
_cell.length_a   1.000
_cell.length_b   1.000
_cell.length_c   1.000
_cell.angle_alpha   90.00
_cell.angle_beta   90.00
_cell.angle_gamma   90.00
#
_symmetry.space_group_name_H-M   'P 1'
#
loop_
_entity.id
_entity.type
_entity.pdbx_description
1 polymer ?
#
loop_
_entity_poly.entity_id
_entity_poly.type
_entity_poly.pdbx_seq_one_letter_code
_entity_poly.pdbx_strand_id
1 'polypeptide(L)'
;MKHGESDFFRYLPLNRAFFRLPQRKLLELQARREYEGAGEYPSYIGRDCERFARELATAENMAGISVWCQTGGWHRFRRLAFLENAGDDTWIRLNATAAIDVFRHGKSVEESVGNATVVEFLTLADTVIHELLYIEDFARQKLFFRRVRIPPLLHAYWDSLFINHAVRKVLRHFVRDPERALRSAEGAFSLFPKMINLAREADLPVEDIEHMRDLCGILLLARRYYLLPYDEELCAELRAAKKAYKQRWPKDSRERYRLKISFEPVKVTSRTLGLAASLLLRRKRGYRLFDHLFTLNLLGFAFRIFKPRDKRKMPKFLRKSAMGVDALFK
;
A
#
# COMPACT_ATOMS: atom_id res chain seq x y z
N MET A 1 14.03 13.32 -2.24
CA MET A 1 12.66 13.70 -1.86
C MET A 1 11.71 12.69 -2.46
N LYS A 2 10.90 12.03 -1.64
CA LYS A 2 9.89 11.04 -2.09
C LYS A 2 8.99 11.60 -3.19
N HIS A 3 8.55 10.71 -4.09
CA HIS A 3 7.68 11.08 -5.21
C HIS A 3 6.38 11.73 -4.74
N GLY A 4 5.78 11.26 -3.65
CA GLY A 4 4.47 11.72 -3.15
C GLY A 4 4.50 12.35 -1.75
N GLU A 5 3.32 12.73 -1.26
CA GLU A 5 3.12 13.30 0.10
C GLU A 5 2.96 12.22 1.20
N SER A 6 3.22 10.95 0.88
CA SER A 6 3.20 9.81 1.80
C SER A 6 4.29 8.80 1.40
N ASP A 7 4.34 7.67 2.09
CA ASP A 7 5.43 6.70 2.03
C ASP A 7 5.31 5.73 0.85
N PHE A 8 5.85 6.14 -0.30
CA PHE A 8 6.00 5.37 -1.53
C PHE A 8 4.77 4.64 -2.09
N PHE A 9 3.57 4.79 -1.52
CA PHE A 9 2.34 4.18 -2.01
C PHE A 9 2.00 4.57 -3.46
N ARG A 10 1.20 3.72 -4.11
CA ARG A 10 0.51 4.05 -5.37
C ARG A 10 -0.63 5.03 -5.11
N TYR A 11 -1.19 5.57 -6.19
CA TYR A 11 -2.25 6.61 -6.16
C TYR A 11 -1.82 7.93 -5.50
N LEU A 12 -0.52 8.13 -5.29
CA LEU A 12 0.02 9.41 -4.85
C LEU A 12 0.39 10.24 -6.10
N PRO A 13 -0.14 11.47 -6.26
CA PRO A 13 0.39 12.39 -7.25
C PRO A 13 1.81 12.82 -6.84
N LEU A 14 2.57 13.32 -7.82
CA LEU A 14 3.87 13.91 -7.54
C LEU A 14 3.78 15.04 -6.52
N ASN A 15 4.79 15.13 -5.68
CA ASN A 15 4.90 16.13 -4.65
C ASN A 15 5.08 17.51 -5.31
N ARG A 16 4.13 18.42 -5.04
CA ARG A 16 4.11 19.77 -5.62
C ARG A 16 5.38 20.59 -5.35
N ALA A 17 6.17 20.21 -4.37
CA ALA A 17 7.47 20.82 -4.10
C ALA A 17 8.45 20.73 -5.29
N PHE A 18 8.33 19.71 -6.15
CA PHE A 18 9.13 19.63 -7.39
C PHE A 18 8.90 20.83 -8.31
N PHE A 19 7.68 21.34 -8.37
CA PHE A 19 7.31 22.42 -9.30
C PHE A 19 7.31 23.82 -8.68
N ARG A 20 7.32 23.92 -7.34
CA ARG A 20 7.10 25.20 -6.63
C ARG A 20 8.32 25.77 -5.94
N LEU A 21 9.29 24.92 -5.60
CA LEU A 21 10.43 25.31 -4.79
C LEU A 21 11.68 25.36 -5.67
N PRO A 22 12.51 26.41 -5.66
CA PRO A 22 13.61 26.54 -6.62
C PRO A 22 14.81 25.62 -6.33
N GLN A 23 14.92 25.06 -5.12
CA GLN A 23 16.07 24.23 -4.72
C GLN A 23 16.20 23.00 -5.61
N ARG A 24 17.43 22.60 -5.94
CA ARG A 24 17.71 21.36 -6.68
C ARG A 24 17.24 20.14 -5.89
N LYS A 25 16.61 19.17 -6.57
CA LYS A 25 16.03 17.98 -5.92
C LYS A 25 16.40 16.70 -6.64
N LEU A 26 16.59 15.65 -5.84
CA LEU A 26 16.59 14.28 -6.31
C LEU A 26 15.20 13.67 -6.06
N LEU A 27 14.63 13.05 -7.08
CA LEU A 27 13.45 12.20 -6.91
C LEU A 27 13.87 10.90 -6.25
N GLU A 28 13.25 10.59 -5.13
CA GLU A 28 13.50 9.37 -4.39
C GLU A 28 12.42 8.33 -4.75
N LEU A 29 12.88 7.14 -5.12
CA LEU A 29 12.08 6.01 -5.56
C LEU A 29 12.41 4.78 -4.70
N GLN A 30 11.46 3.87 -4.54
CA GLN A 30 11.65 2.64 -3.77
C GLN A 30 11.38 1.43 -4.66
N ALA A 31 12.44 0.72 -5.04
CA ALA A 31 12.38 -0.48 -5.87
C ALA A 31 11.96 -1.72 -5.05
N ARG A 32 12.40 -1.81 -3.79
CA ARG A 32 11.92 -2.82 -2.84
C ARG A 32 10.68 -2.29 -2.11
N ARG A 33 9.50 -2.59 -2.65
CA ARG A 33 8.21 -2.00 -2.26
C ARG A 33 7.75 -2.44 -0.86
N GLU A 34 8.03 -1.62 0.15
CA GLU A 34 7.80 -1.93 1.57
C GLU A 34 6.36 -2.36 1.89
N TYR A 35 5.37 -1.70 1.28
CA TYR A 35 3.94 -1.96 1.51
C TYR A 35 3.32 -2.90 0.45
N GLU A 36 4.10 -3.34 -0.53
CA GLU A 36 3.65 -4.16 -1.67
C GLU A 36 4.51 -5.42 -1.79
N GLY A 37 4.69 -6.13 -0.67
CA GLY A 37 5.35 -7.45 -0.62
C GLY A 37 6.86 -7.42 -0.51
N ALA A 38 7.49 -6.24 -0.62
CA ALA A 38 8.92 -6.03 -0.46
C ALA A 38 9.83 -7.00 -1.24
N GLY A 39 9.41 -7.32 -2.47
CA GLY A 39 10.13 -8.21 -3.36
C GLY A 39 9.70 -9.68 -3.28
N GLU A 40 8.72 -10.06 -2.45
CA GLU A 40 8.20 -11.44 -2.42
C GLU A 40 7.30 -11.80 -3.62
N TYR A 41 6.84 -10.80 -4.37
CA TYR A 41 6.00 -10.93 -5.55
C TYR A 41 6.16 -9.70 -6.45
N PRO A 42 5.77 -9.77 -7.75
CA PRO A 42 5.91 -8.65 -8.66
C PRO A 42 5.08 -7.43 -8.20
N SER A 43 5.77 -6.34 -7.93
CA SER A 43 5.20 -5.03 -7.60
C SER A 43 5.87 -3.97 -8.47
N TYR A 44 5.64 -4.08 -9.77
CA TYR A 44 6.40 -3.35 -10.79
C TYR A 44 6.11 -1.84 -10.79
N ILE A 45 7.14 -0.99 -10.82
CA ILE A 45 7.00 0.47 -10.77
C ILE A 45 7.38 1.19 -12.07
N GLY A 46 7.71 0.47 -13.15
CA GLY A 46 8.20 1.09 -14.38
C GLY A 46 7.23 2.12 -14.97
N ARG A 47 5.93 1.77 -15.05
CA ARG A 47 4.89 2.68 -15.56
C ARG A 47 4.73 3.94 -14.69
N ASP A 48 4.88 3.79 -13.37
CA ASP A 48 4.91 4.94 -12.46
C ASP A 48 6.15 5.80 -12.74
N CYS A 49 7.31 5.19 -13.01
CA CYS A 49 8.54 5.92 -13.38
C CYS A 49 8.38 6.70 -14.68
N GLU A 50 7.81 6.12 -15.74
CA GLU A 50 7.53 6.83 -17.00
C GLU A 50 6.55 7.99 -16.81
N ARG A 51 5.49 7.76 -16.04
CA ARG A 51 4.55 8.83 -15.69
C ARG A 51 5.30 9.96 -14.97
N PHE A 52 6.10 9.63 -13.96
CA PHE A 52 6.86 10.63 -13.21
C PHE A 52 7.87 11.37 -14.07
N ALA A 53 8.61 10.68 -14.94
CA ALA A 53 9.56 11.31 -15.85
C ALA A 53 8.88 12.31 -16.78
N ARG A 54 7.72 11.95 -17.36
CA ARG A 54 6.92 12.87 -18.19
C ARG A 54 6.42 14.08 -17.40
N GLU A 55 5.86 13.87 -16.21
CA GLU A 55 5.37 14.99 -15.38
C GLU A 55 6.52 15.91 -14.94
N LEU A 56 7.69 15.34 -14.59
CA LEU A 56 8.87 16.08 -14.12
C LEU A 56 9.69 16.73 -15.24
N ALA A 57 9.40 16.45 -16.52
CA ALA A 57 10.06 17.11 -17.64
C ALA A 57 9.91 18.65 -17.60
N THR A 58 8.85 19.14 -16.95
CA THR A 58 8.59 20.57 -16.74
C THR A 58 9.25 21.16 -15.48
N ALA A 59 9.92 20.34 -14.66
CA ALA A 59 10.54 20.78 -13.41
C ALA A 59 12.00 21.20 -13.64
N GLU A 60 12.26 22.51 -13.55
CA GLU A 60 13.58 23.12 -13.81
C GLU A 60 14.67 22.76 -12.79
N ASN A 61 14.29 22.21 -11.64
CA ASN A 61 15.17 21.99 -10.49
C ASN A 61 15.53 20.51 -10.28
N MET A 62 15.21 19.64 -11.23
CA MET A 62 15.51 18.21 -11.14
C MET A 62 17.01 17.98 -11.30
N ALA A 63 17.62 17.34 -10.30
CA ALA A 63 19.04 16.99 -10.31
C ALA A 63 19.30 15.51 -10.66
N GLY A 64 18.27 14.67 -10.61
CA GLY A 64 18.37 13.22 -10.85
C GLY A 64 17.47 12.42 -9.92
N ILE A 65 17.81 11.14 -9.74
CA ILE A 65 17.05 10.19 -8.92
C ILE A 65 17.92 9.52 -7.85
N SER A 66 17.28 9.01 -6.80
CA SER A 66 17.85 8.10 -5.81
C SER A 66 16.90 6.91 -5.67
N VAL A 67 17.40 5.69 -5.89
CA VAL A 67 16.56 4.47 -5.91
C VAL A 67 16.94 3.57 -4.74
N TRP A 68 15.96 3.26 -3.89
CA TRP A 68 16.13 2.39 -2.74
C TRP A 68 15.88 0.94 -3.14
N CYS A 69 16.94 0.15 -3.28
CA CYS A 69 16.90 -1.24 -3.71
C CYS A 69 16.96 -2.27 -2.56
N GLN A 70 17.40 -1.90 -1.35
CA GLN A 70 17.46 -2.84 -0.22
C GLN A 70 16.62 -2.39 0.98
N THR A 71 16.74 -1.12 1.35
CA THR A 71 16.07 -0.57 2.53
C THR A 71 14.65 -0.18 2.17
N GLY A 72 13.69 -0.92 2.69
CA GLY A 72 12.26 -0.68 2.49
C GLY A 72 11.58 -0.32 3.81
N GLY A 73 11.81 -1.10 4.86
CA GLY A 73 11.23 -0.94 6.18
C GLY A 73 11.60 -2.10 7.10
N TRP A 74 11.03 -2.15 8.31
CA TRP A 74 11.23 -3.24 9.26
C TRP A 74 10.26 -4.38 8.99
N HIS A 75 10.55 -5.21 7.99
CA HIS A 75 9.78 -6.40 7.68
C HIS A 75 10.66 -7.65 7.67
N ARG A 76 10.01 -8.80 7.72
CA ARG A 76 10.69 -10.10 7.76
C ARG A 76 11.25 -10.48 6.38
N PHE A 77 10.51 -10.13 5.31
CA PHE A 77 10.69 -10.65 3.94
C PHE A 77 12.15 -10.84 3.49
N ARG A 78 12.43 -12.02 2.94
CA ARG A 78 13.78 -12.57 2.70
C ARG A 78 14.52 -11.89 1.56
N ARG A 79 13.79 -11.36 0.57
CA ARG A 79 14.38 -10.90 -0.70
C ARG A 79 15.19 -9.62 -0.46
N LEU A 80 16.50 -9.70 -0.72
CA LEU A 80 17.45 -8.58 -0.70
C LEU A 80 18.07 -8.46 -2.08
N ALA A 81 18.18 -7.24 -2.60
CA ALA A 81 18.71 -7.02 -3.94
C ALA A 81 20.22 -6.78 -3.96
N PHE A 82 20.87 -7.19 -5.04
CA PHE A 82 22.30 -6.95 -5.33
C PHE A 82 23.26 -7.57 -4.31
N LEU A 83 22.89 -8.70 -3.72
CA LEU A 83 23.76 -9.49 -2.85
C LEU A 83 23.89 -10.90 -3.44
N GLU A 84 25.11 -11.32 -3.77
CA GLU A 84 25.41 -12.59 -4.45
C GLU A 84 24.80 -13.81 -3.73
N ASN A 85 24.77 -13.78 -2.40
CA ASN A 85 24.32 -14.89 -1.56
C ASN A 85 22.90 -14.73 -0.99
N ALA A 86 22.13 -13.72 -1.39
CA ALA A 86 20.80 -13.45 -0.83
C ALA A 86 19.63 -14.10 -1.59
N GLY A 87 19.94 -14.97 -2.56
CA GLY A 87 18.96 -15.61 -3.43
C GLY A 87 18.47 -14.68 -4.54
N ASP A 88 17.39 -15.10 -5.21
CA ASP A 88 16.85 -14.37 -6.36
C ASP A 88 16.20 -13.04 -5.91
N ASP A 89 16.43 -11.97 -6.66
CA ASP A 89 15.94 -10.61 -6.40
C ASP A 89 15.29 -9.99 -7.64
N THR A 90 14.82 -10.84 -8.57
CA THR A 90 14.29 -10.50 -9.90
C THR A 90 13.34 -9.31 -9.85
N TRP A 91 12.34 -9.32 -8.96
CA TRP A 91 11.34 -8.25 -8.88
C TRP A 91 11.91 -6.90 -8.48
N ILE A 92 12.91 -6.90 -7.58
CA ILE A 92 13.54 -5.67 -7.12
C ILE A 92 14.49 -5.13 -8.20
N ARG A 93 15.22 -6.01 -8.89
CA ARG A 93 16.07 -5.63 -10.01
C ARG A 93 15.27 -5.04 -11.15
N LEU A 94 14.16 -5.66 -11.55
CA LEU A 94 13.27 -5.11 -12.58
C LEU A 94 12.82 -3.69 -12.23
N ASN A 95 12.47 -3.42 -10.97
CA ASN A 95 12.11 -2.08 -10.52
C ASN A 95 13.28 -1.09 -10.55
N ALA A 96 14.47 -1.52 -10.11
CA ALA A 96 15.66 -0.67 -10.09
C ALA A 96 16.13 -0.34 -11.52
N THR A 97 16.18 -1.34 -12.40
CA THR A 97 16.51 -1.19 -13.81
C THR A 97 15.53 -0.26 -14.51
N ALA A 98 14.22 -0.46 -14.34
CA ALA A 98 13.23 0.42 -14.95
C ALA A 98 13.38 1.88 -14.51
N ALA A 99 13.64 2.14 -13.22
CA ALA A 99 13.88 3.49 -12.74
C ALA A 99 15.14 4.11 -13.37
N ILE A 100 16.23 3.36 -13.49
CA ILE A 100 17.48 3.83 -14.11
C ILE A 100 17.28 4.06 -15.61
N ASP A 101 16.73 3.09 -16.33
CA ASP A 101 16.52 3.17 -17.78
C ASP A 101 15.63 4.36 -18.17
N VAL A 102 14.51 4.56 -17.47
CA VAL A 102 13.60 5.67 -17.74
C VAL A 102 14.28 7.02 -17.47
N PHE A 103 14.87 7.21 -16.29
CA PHE A 103 15.36 8.55 -15.90
C PHE A 103 16.77 8.88 -16.40
N ARG A 104 17.65 7.88 -16.57
CA ARG A 104 19.03 8.10 -17.02
C ARG A 104 19.16 7.91 -18.52
N HIS A 105 18.46 6.93 -19.09
CA HIS A 105 18.64 6.53 -20.48
C HIS A 105 17.48 6.94 -21.39
N GLY A 106 16.38 7.47 -20.82
CA GLY A 106 15.22 7.92 -21.59
C GLY A 106 14.47 6.79 -22.29
N LYS A 107 14.68 5.54 -21.88
CA LYS A 107 14.02 4.37 -22.46
C LYS A 107 12.57 4.27 -21.98
N SER A 108 11.71 3.69 -22.80
CA SER A 108 10.40 3.24 -22.34
C SER A 108 10.51 2.03 -21.42
N VAL A 109 9.42 1.72 -20.71
CA VAL A 109 9.30 0.49 -19.92
C VAL A 109 9.47 -0.75 -20.78
N GLU A 110 8.88 -0.74 -21.98
CA GLU A 110 8.97 -1.86 -22.92
C GLU A 110 10.41 -2.08 -23.39
N GLU A 111 11.15 -1.01 -23.69
CA GLU A 111 12.58 -1.06 -24.05
C GLU A 111 13.46 -1.50 -22.88
N SER A 112 13.15 -1.06 -21.65
CA SER A 112 13.89 -1.45 -20.45
C SER A 112 13.74 -2.95 -20.15
N VAL A 113 12.55 -3.51 -20.36
CA VAL A 113 12.27 -4.93 -20.13
C VAL A 113 12.77 -5.80 -21.28
N GLY A 114 12.65 -5.34 -22.52
CA GLY A 114 13.19 -6.00 -23.73
C GLY A 114 12.51 -7.31 -24.13
N ASN A 115 11.51 -7.78 -23.39
CA ASN A 115 10.77 -9.02 -23.66
C ASN A 115 9.26 -8.77 -23.55
N ALA A 116 8.53 -8.99 -24.66
CA ALA A 116 7.10 -8.73 -24.75
C ALA A 116 6.25 -9.56 -23.75
N THR A 117 6.61 -10.83 -23.54
CA THR A 117 5.95 -11.72 -22.56
C THR A 117 6.11 -11.17 -21.14
N VAL A 118 7.32 -10.69 -20.80
CA VAL A 118 7.58 -10.09 -19.49
C VAL A 118 6.85 -8.76 -19.34
N VAL A 119 6.81 -7.92 -20.38
CA VAL A 119 6.03 -6.65 -20.39
C VAL A 119 4.55 -6.92 -20.12
N GLU A 120 3.97 -7.89 -20.82
CA GLU A 120 2.57 -8.28 -20.62
C GLU A 120 2.35 -8.78 -19.18
N PHE A 121 3.20 -9.68 -18.70
CA PHE A 121 3.16 -10.18 -17.33
C PHE A 121 3.21 -9.03 -16.31
N LEU A 122 4.15 -8.09 -16.44
CA LEU A 122 4.31 -6.97 -15.52
C LEU A 122 3.11 -6.01 -15.59
N THR A 123 2.48 -5.89 -16.75
CA THR A 123 1.24 -5.12 -16.91
C THR A 123 0.09 -5.76 -16.14
N LEU A 124 -0.07 -7.08 -16.23
CA LEU A 124 -1.09 -7.79 -15.45
C LEU A 124 -0.81 -7.71 -13.94
N ALA A 125 0.46 -7.88 -13.53
CA ALA A 125 0.86 -7.72 -12.13
C ALA A 125 0.53 -6.30 -11.61
N ASP A 126 0.78 -5.27 -12.42
CA ASP A 126 0.45 -3.89 -12.10
C ASP A 126 -1.06 -3.70 -11.88
N THR A 127 -1.90 -4.29 -12.74
CA THR A 127 -3.36 -4.31 -12.57
C THR A 127 -3.77 -4.99 -11.28
N VAL A 128 -3.19 -6.15 -10.93
CA VAL A 128 -3.50 -6.84 -9.67
C VAL A 128 -3.15 -5.98 -8.46
N ILE A 129 -2.02 -5.29 -8.47
CA ILE A 129 -1.68 -4.39 -7.35
C ILE A 129 -2.71 -3.26 -7.25
N HIS A 130 -2.98 -2.54 -8.33
CA HIS A 130 -3.90 -1.40 -8.33
C HIS A 130 -5.33 -1.80 -7.96
N GLU A 131 -5.83 -2.89 -8.52
CA GLU A 131 -7.24 -3.24 -8.41
C GLU A 131 -7.54 -4.21 -7.27
N LEU A 132 -6.57 -5.00 -6.80
CA LEU A 132 -6.80 -6.02 -5.77
C LEU A 132 -6.07 -5.75 -4.45
N LEU A 133 -4.80 -5.34 -4.48
CA LEU A 133 -4.11 -4.91 -3.25
C LEU A 133 -4.64 -3.55 -2.77
N TYR A 134 -4.80 -2.58 -3.68
CA TYR A 134 -5.45 -1.32 -3.35
C TYR A 134 -6.96 -1.40 -3.61
N ILE A 135 -7.73 -0.63 -2.84
CA ILE A 135 -9.14 -0.36 -3.14
C ILE A 135 -9.16 1.03 -3.75
N GLU A 136 -9.19 1.09 -5.08
CA GLU A 136 -9.01 2.32 -5.87
C GLU A 136 -9.84 3.50 -5.36
N ASP A 137 -11.13 3.28 -5.13
CA ASP A 137 -12.09 4.27 -4.63
C ASP A 137 -11.62 4.97 -3.34
N PHE A 138 -10.97 4.22 -2.46
CA PHE A 138 -10.36 4.78 -1.25
C PHE A 138 -8.97 5.35 -1.54
N ALA A 139 -8.14 4.62 -2.28
CA ALA A 139 -6.73 4.95 -2.50
C ALA A 139 -6.53 6.29 -3.23
N ARG A 140 -7.45 6.65 -4.14
CA ARG A 140 -7.47 7.94 -4.84
C ARG A 140 -7.82 9.12 -3.92
N GLN A 141 -8.42 8.87 -2.76
CA GLN A 141 -8.83 9.94 -1.87
C GLN A 141 -7.62 10.53 -1.16
N LYS A 142 -7.46 11.85 -1.34
CA LYS A 142 -6.46 12.62 -0.64
C LYS A 142 -7.00 13.00 0.74
N LEU A 143 -6.84 12.12 1.74
CA LEU A 143 -7.31 12.36 3.11
C LEU A 143 -6.14 12.68 4.05
N PHE A 144 -6.32 13.67 4.92
CA PHE A 144 -5.38 14.05 5.95
C PHE A 144 -6.04 14.00 7.32
N PHE A 145 -5.34 13.41 8.28
CA PHE A 145 -5.61 13.57 9.71
C PHE A 145 -4.50 14.43 10.30
N ARG A 146 -4.86 15.64 10.78
CA ARG A 146 -3.87 16.69 11.08
C ARG A 146 -2.86 16.80 9.92
N ARG A 147 -1.55 16.91 10.17
CA ARG A 147 -0.55 17.10 9.10
C ARG A 147 -0.23 15.83 8.30
N VAL A 148 -0.72 14.67 8.74
CA VAL A 148 -0.35 13.37 8.18
C VAL A 148 -1.36 12.95 7.13
N ARG A 149 -0.88 12.62 5.93
CA ARG A 149 -1.73 12.01 4.89
C ARG A 149 -2.07 10.59 5.31
N ILE A 150 -3.34 10.24 5.30
CA ILE A 150 -3.77 8.86 5.50
C ILE A 150 -3.22 8.02 4.35
N PRO A 151 -2.54 6.90 4.63
CA PRO A 151 -2.06 5.99 3.60
C PRO A 151 -3.18 5.53 2.65
N PRO A 152 -2.92 5.46 1.33
CA PRO A 152 -3.86 4.89 0.36
C PRO A 152 -4.18 3.39 0.61
N LEU A 153 -3.35 2.70 1.39
CA LEU A 153 -3.52 1.29 1.77
C LEU A 153 -3.80 1.17 3.27
N LEU A 154 -5.04 0.84 3.66
CA LEU A 154 -5.46 0.75 5.07
C LEU A 154 -5.35 -0.64 5.68
N HIS A 155 -5.54 -1.68 4.87
CA HIS A 155 -5.72 -3.04 5.37
C HIS A 155 -4.41 -3.84 5.38
N ALA A 156 -3.34 -3.36 4.76
CA ALA A 156 -2.02 -3.98 4.77
C ALA A 156 -0.96 -3.00 5.28
N TYR A 157 -0.06 -3.47 6.12
CA TYR A 157 1.05 -2.70 6.67
C TYR A 157 2.26 -3.61 6.85
N TRP A 158 3.35 -3.31 6.13
CA TRP A 158 4.56 -4.15 6.05
C TRP A 158 4.22 -5.60 5.70
N ASP A 159 4.50 -6.51 6.63
CA ASP A 159 4.32 -7.96 6.53
C ASP A 159 2.97 -8.43 7.08
N SER A 160 2.00 -7.53 7.30
CA SER A 160 0.77 -7.85 8.04
C SER A 160 -0.48 -7.39 7.30
N LEU A 161 -1.45 -8.31 7.20
CA LEU A 161 -2.79 -8.06 6.68
C LEU A 161 -3.78 -7.99 7.83
N PHE A 162 -4.55 -6.91 7.90
CA PHE A 162 -5.53 -6.64 8.95
C PHE A 162 -6.94 -6.73 8.39
N ILE A 163 -7.65 -7.77 8.80
CA ILE A 163 -9.06 -7.99 8.45
C ILE A 163 -9.86 -7.81 9.73
N ASN A 164 -10.43 -6.62 9.91
CA ASN A 164 -11.20 -6.31 11.10
C ASN A 164 -12.38 -5.38 10.86
N HIS A 165 -13.27 -5.34 11.85
CA HIS A 165 -14.51 -4.57 11.75
C HIS A 165 -14.29 -3.04 11.72
N ALA A 166 -13.21 -2.53 12.30
CA ALA A 166 -12.87 -1.11 12.21
C ALA A 166 -12.51 -0.70 10.77
N VAL A 167 -11.64 -1.49 10.11
CA VAL A 167 -11.29 -1.32 8.69
C VAL A 167 -12.55 -1.42 7.83
N ARG A 168 -13.43 -2.41 8.08
CA ARG A 168 -14.73 -2.54 7.42
C ARG A 168 -15.54 -1.25 7.51
N LYS A 169 -15.73 -0.68 8.71
CA LYS A 169 -16.50 0.56 8.90
C LYS A 169 -15.92 1.75 8.13
N VAL A 170 -14.59 1.91 8.17
CA VAL A 170 -13.90 2.99 7.43
C VAL A 170 -14.08 2.82 5.93
N LEU A 171 -13.85 1.62 5.39
CA LEU A 171 -13.97 1.37 3.95
C LEU A 171 -15.41 1.54 3.46
N ARG A 172 -16.42 1.03 4.20
CA ARG A 172 -17.85 1.26 3.85
C ARG A 172 -18.24 2.73 3.81
N HIS A 173 -17.58 3.58 4.58
CA HIS A 173 -17.87 5.01 4.58
C HIS A 173 -17.26 5.72 3.36
N PHE A 174 -16.05 5.33 2.96
CA PHE A 174 -15.31 6.04 1.90
C PHE A 174 -15.48 5.45 0.51
N VAL A 175 -15.72 4.14 0.39
CA VAL A 175 -15.97 3.48 -0.90
C VAL A 175 -17.42 3.74 -1.29
N ARG A 176 -17.62 4.36 -2.46
CA ARG A 176 -18.94 4.82 -2.90
C ARG A 176 -19.70 3.74 -3.66
N ASP A 177 -18.99 2.96 -4.45
CA ASP A 177 -19.54 1.87 -5.25
C ASP A 177 -18.90 0.54 -4.83
N PRO A 178 -19.45 -0.12 -3.80
CA PRO A 178 -19.04 -1.45 -3.36
C PRO A 178 -18.97 -2.48 -4.48
N GLU A 179 -19.93 -2.48 -5.39
CA GLU A 179 -20.06 -3.50 -6.41
C GLU A 179 -19.01 -3.33 -7.50
N ARG A 180 -18.78 -2.11 -7.97
CA ARG A 180 -17.67 -1.82 -8.91
C ARG A 180 -16.33 -2.20 -8.28
N ALA A 181 -16.11 -1.84 -7.02
CA ALA A 181 -14.86 -2.15 -6.32
C ALA A 181 -14.64 -3.67 -6.16
N LEU A 182 -15.71 -4.46 -6.06
CA LEU A 182 -15.65 -5.93 -6.05
C LEU A 182 -15.42 -6.50 -7.45
N ARG A 183 -16.17 -6.06 -8.46
CA ARG A 183 -16.00 -6.52 -9.86
C ARG A 183 -14.57 -6.28 -10.37
N SER A 184 -13.97 -5.13 -10.09
CA SER A 184 -12.55 -4.87 -10.43
C SER A 184 -11.61 -5.83 -9.69
N ALA A 185 -11.89 -6.12 -8.42
CA ALA A 185 -11.08 -7.07 -7.64
C ALA A 185 -11.13 -8.49 -8.22
N GLU A 186 -12.33 -8.94 -8.60
CA GLU A 186 -12.59 -10.25 -9.20
C GLU A 186 -11.96 -10.35 -10.59
N GLY A 187 -12.12 -9.31 -11.42
CA GLY A 187 -11.46 -9.20 -12.72
C GLY A 187 -9.95 -9.28 -12.59
N ALA A 188 -9.35 -8.52 -11.68
CA ALA A 188 -7.92 -8.58 -11.42
C ALA A 188 -7.48 -9.97 -10.89
N PHE A 189 -8.25 -10.59 -10.00
CA PHE A 189 -7.95 -11.93 -9.50
C PHE A 189 -8.00 -12.99 -10.61
N SER A 190 -8.87 -12.83 -11.59
CA SER A 190 -8.96 -13.74 -12.75
C SER A 190 -7.73 -13.73 -13.67
N LEU A 191 -6.81 -12.77 -13.49
CA LEU A 191 -5.58 -12.67 -14.28
C LEU A 191 -4.50 -13.68 -13.86
N PHE A 192 -4.57 -14.23 -12.63
CA PHE A 192 -3.52 -15.09 -12.09
C PHE A 192 -3.18 -16.33 -12.95
N PRO A 193 -4.15 -17.08 -13.52
CA PRO A 193 -3.83 -18.19 -14.41
C PRO A 193 -2.96 -17.77 -15.60
N LYS A 194 -3.30 -16.65 -16.25
CA LYS A 194 -2.50 -16.09 -17.35
C LYS A 194 -1.14 -15.62 -16.87
N MET A 195 -1.07 -14.91 -15.73
CA MET A 195 0.20 -14.47 -15.15
C MET A 195 1.13 -15.65 -14.83
N ILE A 196 0.60 -16.76 -14.31
CA ILE A 196 1.38 -17.97 -14.02
C ILE A 196 1.94 -18.60 -15.30
N ASN A 197 1.16 -18.63 -16.39
CA ASN A 197 1.63 -19.13 -17.68
C ASN A 197 2.71 -18.23 -18.28
N LEU A 198 2.50 -16.92 -18.31
CA LEU A 198 3.50 -15.96 -18.79
C LEU A 198 4.80 -16.03 -17.95
N ALA A 199 4.67 -16.19 -16.63
CA ALA A 199 5.83 -16.37 -15.76
C ALA A 199 6.61 -17.65 -16.10
N ARG A 200 5.92 -18.76 -16.40
CA ARG A 200 6.58 -20.00 -16.83
C ARG A 200 7.26 -19.84 -18.19
N GLU A 201 6.60 -19.20 -19.15
CA GLU A 201 7.14 -18.95 -20.49
C GLU A 201 8.37 -18.04 -20.46
N ALA A 202 8.40 -17.08 -19.54
CA ALA A 202 9.49 -16.12 -19.38
C ALA A 202 10.54 -16.54 -18.33
N ASP A 203 10.50 -17.78 -17.83
CA ASP A 203 11.40 -18.29 -16.78
C ASP A 203 11.47 -17.39 -15.53
N LEU A 204 10.33 -16.81 -15.15
CA LEU A 204 10.18 -16.00 -13.95
C LEU A 204 9.81 -16.85 -12.73
N PRO A 205 10.04 -16.38 -11.49
CA PRO A 205 9.72 -17.12 -10.27
C PRO A 205 8.22 -17.43 -10.09
N VAL A 206 7.74 -18.54 -10.64
CA VAL A 206 6.32 -18.93 -10.63
C VAL A 206 5.76 -19.07 -9.20
N GLU A 207 6.54 -19.61 -8.28
CA GLU A 207 6.13 -19.79 -6.87
C GLU A 207 5.75 -18.45 -6.21
N ASP A 208 6.44 -17.36 -6.55
CA ASP A 208 6.11 -16.02 -6.04
C ASP A 208 4.71 -15.57 -6.50
N ILE A 209 4.31 -15.98 -7.70
CA ILE A 209 3.02 -15.62 -8.31
C ILE A 209 1.91 -16.44 -7.69
N GLU A 210 2.16 -17.71 -7.42
CA GLU A 210 1.22 -18.54 -6.68
C GLU A 210 1.03 -18.05 -5.23
N HIS A 211 2.12 -17.67 -4.57
CA HIS A 211 2.08 -17.07 -3.24
C HIS A 211 1.28 -15.76 -3.25
N MET A 212 1.50 -14.91 -4.26
CA MET A 212 0.72 -13.68 -4.47
C MET A 212 -0.76 -13.99 -4.71
N ARG A 213 -1.09 -14.99 -5.54
CA ARG A 213 -2.47 -15.42 -5.81
C ARG A 213 -3.17 -15.81 -4.52
N ASP A 214 -2.55 -16.64 -3.69
CA ASP A 214 -3.21 -17.14 -2.48
C ASP A 214 -3.41 -16.02 -1.44
N LEU A 215 -2.46 -15.08 -1.33
CA LEU A 215 -2.65 -13.85 -0.54
C LEU A 215 -3.79 -13.00 -1.10
N CYS A 216 -3.84 -12.84 -2.42
CA CYS A 216 -4.85 -12.07 -3.13
C CYS A 216 -6.25 -12.69 -3.04
N GLY A 217 -6.36 -14.01 -2.95
CA GLY A 217 -7.63 -14.70 -2.67
C GLY A 217 -8.19 -14.30 -1.31
N ILE A 218 -7.32 -14.22 -0.28
CA ILE A 218 -7.72 -13.71 1.04
C ILE A 218 -8.09 -12.22 0.97
N LEU A 219 -7.37 -11.40 0.19
CA LEU A 219 -7.71 -9.98 -0.02
C LEU A 219 -9.08 -9.80 -0.68
N LEU A 220 -9.42 -10.64 -1.65
CA LEU A 220 -10.72 -10.65 -2.31
C LEU A 220 -11.85 -10.96 -1.31
N LEU A 221 -11.70 -12.01 -0.51
CA LEU A 221 -12.63 -12.33 0.57
C LEU A 221 -12.71 -11.22 1.62
N ALA A 222 -11.58 -10.62 1.97
CA ALA A 222 -11.53 -9.49 2.90
C ALA A 222 -12.30 -8.30 2.34
N ARG A 223 -12.21 -8.04 1.03
CA ARG A 223 -12.96 -6.98 0.34
C ARG A 223 -14.46 -7.23 0.35
N ARG A 224 -14.91 -8.47 0.08
CA ARG A 224 -16.31 -8.88 0.28
C ARG A 224 -16.74 -8.57 1.71
N TYR A 225 -15.92 -8.94 2.69
CA TYR A 225 -16.18 -8.66 4.10
C TYR A 225 -16.14 -7.16 4.42
N TYR A 226 -15.38 -6.33 3.71
CA TYR A 226 -15.40 -4.90 3.95
C TYR A 226 -16.63 -4.23 3.37
N LEU A 227 -17.07 -4.65 2.19
CA LEU A 227 -17.99 -3.84 1.37
C LEU A 227 -19.44 -4.36 1.36
N LEU A 228 -19.65 -5.66 1.49
CA LEU A 228 -20.98 -6.27 1.50
C LEU A 228 -21.64 -6.23 2.88
N PRO A 229 -22.93 -6.61 3.03
CA PRO A 229 -23.56 -6.88 4.33
C PRO A 229 -22.72 -7.83 5.20
N TYR A 230 -22.99 -7.82 6.52
CA TYR A 230 -22.27 -8.73 7.40
C TYR A 230 -22.83 -10.14 7.20
N ASP A 231 -21.93 -11.11 7.08
CA ASP A 231 -22.26 -12.50 6.82
C ASP A 231 -21.30 -13.39 7.63
N GLU A 232 -21.87 -14.29 8.43
CA GLU A 232 -21.12 -15.22 9.26
C GLU A 232 -20.44 -16.32 8.44
N GLU A 233 -21.05 -16.73 7.32
CA GLU A 233 -20.48 -17.74 6.42
C GLU A 233 -19.20 -17.21 5.79
N LEU A 234 -19.21 -15.97 5.29
CA LEU A 234 -17.99 -15.29 4.81
C LEU A 234 -16.92 -15.17 5.90
N CYS A 235 -17.29 -14.99 7.17
CA CYS A 235 -16.34 -14.99 8.28
C CYS A 235 -15.73 -16.38 8.50
N ALA A 236 -16.49 -17.45 8.31
CA ALA A 236 -15.99 -18.83 8.33
C ALA A 236 -15.06 -19.10 7.12
N GLU A 237 -15.46 -18.68 5.92
CA GLU A 237 -14.68 -18.77 4.69
C GLU A 237 -13.31 -18.09 4.84
N LEU A 238 -13.27 -16.88 5.39
CA LEU A 238 -12.02 -16.15 5.68
C LEU A 238 -11.11 -16.88 6.67
N ARG A 239 -11.68 -17.54 7.70
CA ARG A 239 -10.89 -18.35 8.64
C ARG A 239 -10.32 -19.60 7.96
N ALA A 240 -11.11 -20.25 7.10
CA ALA A 240 -10.69 -21.40 6.31
C ALA A 240 -9.57 -21.02 5.32
N ALA A 241 -9.75 -19.94 4.55
CA ALA A 241 -8.75 -19.42 3.62
C ALA A 241 -7.43 -19.06 4.33
N LYS A 242 -7.51 -18.43 5.51
CA LYS A 242 -6.34 -18.19 6.36
C LYS A 242 -5.65 -19.49 6.79
N LYS A 243 -6.39 -20.55 7.12
CA LYS A 243 -5.82 -21.86 7.47
C LYS A 243 -5.12 -22.48 6.26
N ALA A 244 -5.78 -22.50 5.10
CA ALA A 244 -5.25 -23.05 3.86
C ALA A 244 -3.98 -22.31 3.40
N TYR A 245 -4.00 -20.98 3.35
CA TYR A 245 -2.80 -20.17 3.08
C TYR A 245 -1.67 -20.51 4.03
N LYS A 246 -2.00 -20.75 5.31
CA LYS A 246 -0.99 -21.08 6.29
C LYS A 246 -0.41 -22.50 6.16
N GLN A 247 -1.19 -23.42 5.62
CA GLN A 247 -0.74 -24.79 5.37
C GLN A 247 0.12 -24.86 4.13
N ARG A 248 -0.27 -24.15 3.06
CA ARG A 248 0.50 -24.12 1.81
C ARG A 248 1.82 -23.37 1.93
N TRP A 249 1.87 -22.31 2.73
CA TRP A 249 3.07 -21.50 2.90
C TRP A 249 3.60 -21.57 4.33
N PRO A 250 4.11 -22.70 4.85
CA PRO A 250 4.62 -22.79 6.22
C PRO A 250 5.68 -21.71 6.53
N LYS A 251 5.77 -21.29 7.79
CA LYS A 251 6.72 -20.23 8.18
C LYS A 251 8.17 -20.63 8.00
N ASP A 252 8.45 -21.93 8.05
CA ASP A 252 9.80 -22.47 8.05
C ASP A 252 10.34 -22.64 6.63
N SER A 253 9.46 -22.77 5.63
CA SER A 253 9.84 -22.83 4.20
C SER A 253 9.85 -21.47 3.54
N ARG A 254 8.91 -20.60 3.90
CA ARG A 254 8.74 -19.29 3.26
C ARG A 254 8.16 -18.27 4.23
N GLU A 255 8.78 -17.09 4.23
CA GLU A 255 8.19 -15.94 4.89
C GLU A 255 6.91 -15.48 4.18
N ARG A 256 5.91 -15.15 4.98
CA ARG A 256 4.54 -14.90 4.51
C ARG A 256 3.89 -13.77 5.28
N TYR A 257 2.78 -13.25 4.75
CA TYR A 257 1.99 -12.25 5.44
C TYR A 257 1.40 -12.78 6.76
N ARG A 258 1.46 -11.96 7.80
CA ARG A 258 0.74 -12.18 9.06
C ARG A 258 -0.72 -11.78 8.90
N LEU A 259 -1.60 -12.77 8.90
CA LEU A 259 -3.04 -12.54 8.83
C LEU A 259 -3.64 -12.28 10.21
N LYS A 260 -3.96 -11.01 10.49
CA LYS A 260 -4.62 -10.52 11.73
C LYS A 260 -6.11 -10.35 11.45
N ILE A 261 -6.90 -11.34 11.89
CA ILE A 261 -8.35 -11.39 11.64
C ILE A 261 -9.08 -11.22 12.97
N SER A 262 -10.02 -10.29 13.05
CA SER A 262 -10.99 -10.14 14.15
C SER A 262 -12.32 -9.62 13.62
N PHE A 263 -13.41 -10.33 13.89
CA PHE A 263 -14.75 -9.94 13.44
C PHE A 263 -15.57 -9.25 14.53
N GLU A 264 -14.94 -8.94 15.67
CA GLU A 264 -15.62 -8.28 16.79
C GLU A 264 -16.23 -6.94 16.33
N PRO A 265 -17.55 -6.75 16.53
CA PRO A 265 -18.22 -5.56 16.06
C PRO A 265 -17.74 -4.34 16.86
N VAL A 266 -17.49 -3.25 16.14
CA VAL A 266 -17.18 -1.96 16.74
C VAL A 266 -18.48 -1.16 16.83
N LYS A 267 -18.79 -0.66 18.04
CA LYS A 267 -19.98 0.14 18.35
C LYS A 267 -19.89 1.59 17.80
N VAL A 268 -19.58 1.72 16.51
CA VAL A 268 -19.54 3.01 15.80
C VAL A 268 -20.55 2.96 14.65
N THR A 269 -21.50 3.89 14.67
CA THR A 269 -22.51 4.03 13.61
C THR A 269 -21.90 4.74 12.40
N SER A 270 -22.46 4.51 11.22
CA SER A 270 -22.01 5.20 9.99
C SER A 270 -22.19 6.73 10.09
N ARG A 271 -23.23 7.19 10.81
CA ARG A 271 -23.46 8.61 11.07
C ARG A 271 -22.37 9.20 11.95
N THR A 272 -22.02 8.53 13.05
CA THR A 272 -20.93 8.94 13.95
C THR A 272 -19.60 8.99 13.20
N LEU A 273 -19.32 7.98 12.37
CA LEU A 273 -18.10 7.94 11.56
C LEU A 273 -18.07 9.08 10.53
N GLY A 274 -19.19 9.37 9.86
CA GLY A 274 -19.28 10.46 8.91
C GLY A 274 -19.10 11.83 9.54
N LEU A 275 -19.69 12.06 10.72
CA LEU A 275 -19.47 13.29 11.50
C LEU A 275 -18.01 13.40 11.97
N ALA A 276 -17.43 12.33 12.50
CA ALA A 276 -16.03 12.32 12.90
C ALA A 276 -15.10 12.57 11.69
N ALA A 277 -15.39 11.97 10.54
CA ALA A 277 -14.63 12.16 9.32
C ALA A 277 -14.74 13.60 8.79
N SER A 278 -15.92 14.23 8.81
CA SER A 278 -16.09 15.60 8.34
C SER A 278 -15.36 16.63 9.23
N LEU A 279 -15.34 16.37 10.53
CA LEU A 279 -14.66 17.20 11.54
C LEU A 279 -13.14 16.99 11.53
N LEU A 280 -12.68 15.74 11.54
CA LEU A 280 -11.26 15.40 11.76
C LEU A 280 -10.46 15.23 10.48
N LEU A 281 -11.10 14.81 9.39
CA LEU A 281 -10.42 14.51 8.13
C LEU A 281 -10.59 15.63 7.11
N ARG A 282 -9.52 15.83 6.34
CA ARG A 282 -9.39 16.97 5.43
C ARG A 282 -8.91 16.51 4.07
N ARG A 283 -9.39 17.17 3.01
CA ARG A 283 -8.96 16.89 1.63
C ARG A 283 -7.74 17.69 1.18
N LYS A 284 -7.39 18.74 1.94
CA LYS A 284 -6.26 19.64 1.72
C LYS A 284 -5.29 19.55 2.90
N ARG A 285 -4.00 19.79 2.63
CA ARG A 285 -2.92 19.70 3.62
C ARG A 285 -3.02 20.81 4.69
N GLY A 286 -3.29 22.06 4.28
CA GLY A 286 -3.39 23.23 5.16
C GLY A 286 -4.62 23.22 6.06
N TYR A 287 -4.47 23.64 7.32
CA TYR A 287 -5.54 23.68 8.33
C TYR A 287 -6.66 24.65 7.94
N ARG A 288 -7.90 24.29 8.27
CA ARG A 288 -9.04 25.19 8.24
C ARG A 288 -8.93 26.15 9.45
N LEU A 289 -9.53 27.33 9.36
CA LEU A 289 -9.64 28.22 10.53
C LEU A 289 -10.30 27.50 11.72
N PHE A 290 -11.33 26.69 11.44
CA PHE A 290 -11.97 25.81 12.42
C PHE A 290 -11.01 24.81 13.07
N ASP A 291 -10.02 24.27 12.33
CA ASP A 291 -9.07 23.32 12.89
C ASP A 291 -8.14 23.99 13.91
N HIS A 292 -7.76 25.25 13.66
CA HIS A 292 -6.94 26.04 14.57
C HIS A 292 -7.67 26.37 15.87
N LEU A 293 -8.97 26.69 15.78
CA LEU A 293 -9.77 27.10 16.92
C LEU A 293 -10.27 25.91 17.74
N PHE A 294 -10.72 24.83 17.07
CA PHE A 294 -11.39 23.70 17.71
C PHE A 294 -10.59 22.41 17.62
N THR A 295 -10.29 21.91 16.42
CA THR A 295 -9.73 20.55 16.26
C THR A 295 -8.40 20.37 16.99
N LEU A 296 -7.48 21.35 16.90
CA LEU A 296 -6.17 21.29 17.56
C LEU A 296 -6.26 21.47 19.09
N ASN A 297 -7.09 22.39 19.55
CA ASN A 297 -7.27 22.66 20.98
C ASN A 297 -8.02 21.52 21.68
N LEU A 298 -9.07 21.00 21.05
CA LEU A 298 -9.86 19.87 21.55
C LEU A 298 -9.04 18.58 21.54
N LEU A 299 -8.27 18.29 20.49
CA LEU A 299 -7.36 17.14 20.47
C LEU A 299 -6.25 17.29 21.50
N GLY A 300 -5.70 18.49 21.68
CA GLY A 300 -4.70 18.78 22.71
C GLY A 300 -5.27 18.59 24.12
N PHE A 301 -6.52 19.01 24.36
CA PHE A 301 -7.22 18.82 25.63
C PHE A 301 -7.58 17.35 25.88
N ALA A 302 -8.20 16.68 24.89
CA ALA A 302 -8.49 15.26 24.92
C ALA A 302 -7.21 14.44 25.14
N PHE A 303 -6.10 14.82 24.51
CA PHE A 303 -4.82 14.18 24.76
C PHE A 303 -4.36 14.35 26.20
N ARG A 304 -4.48 15.55 26.80
CA ARG A 304 -4.12 15.75 28.21
C ARG A 304 -5.01 14.95 29.17
N ILE A 305 -6.29 14.77 28.85
CA ILE A 305 -7.24 14.02 29.68
C ILE A 305 -7.07 12.51 29.51
N PHE A 306 -6.97 12.04 28.27
CA PHE A 306 -7.01 10.62 27.93
C PHE A 306 -5.63 9.99 27.74
N LYS A 307 -4.52 10.76 27.78
CA LYS A 307 -3.18 10.17 27.82
C LYS A 307 -3.07 9.39 29.13
N PRO A 308 -3.02 8.04 29.08
CA PRO A 308 -2.88 7.29 30.31
C PRO A 308 -1.55 7.68 30.95
N ARG A 309 -1.60 8.04 32.24
CA ARG A 309 -0.40 8.35 33.04
C ARG A 309 0.62 7.21 33.01
N ASP A 310 0.14 5.98 32.79
CA ASP A 310 0.95 4.79 32.56
C ASP A 310 0.97 4.38 31.07
N LYS A 311 2.15 4.46 30.44
CA LYS A 311 2.40 4.05 29.06
C LYS A 311 2.10 2.57 28.79
N ARG A 312 2.04 1.71 29.82
CA ARG A 312 1.74 0.27 29.68
C ARG A 312 0.25 -0.01 29.45
N LYS A 313 -0.64 0.92 29.83
CA LYS A 313 -2.10 0.83 29.59
C LYS A 313 -2.50 1.19 28.15
N MET A 314 -1.58 1.70 27.34
CA MET A 314 -1.85 1.95 25.93
C MET A 314 -1.85 0.66 25.11
N PRO A 315 -2.73 0.53 24.11
CA PRO A 315 -2.69 -0.56 23.14
C PRO A 315 -1.29 -0.75 22.55
N LYS A 316 -0.82 -1.99 22.49
CA LYS A 316 0.54 -2.34 22.07
C LYS A 316 0.90 -1.79 20.68
N PHE A 317 -0.10 -1.61 19.80
CA PHE A 317 0.09 -1.02 18.47
C PHE A 317 0.40 0.49 18.52
N LEU A 318 -0.27 1.26 19.39
CA LEU A 318 -0.04 2.70 19.58
C LEU A 318 1.29 3.00 20.29
N ARG A 319 1.77 2.07 21.11
CA ARG A 319 3.06 2.18 21.79
C ARG A 319 4.25 1.84 20.89
N LYS A 320 4.04 1.02 19.85
CA LYS A 320 5.09 0.51 18.95
C LYS A 320 5.01 1.07 17.52
N SER A 321 4.08 1.97 17.23
CA SER A 321 4.01 2.63 15.94
C SER A 321 5.19 3.60 15.77
N ALA A 322 5.80 3.60 14.58
CA ALA A 322 6.96 4.45 14.27
C ALA A 322 6.64 5.96 14.37
N MET A 323 5.38 6.34 14.15
CA MET A 323 4.84 7.61 14.67
C MET A 323 4.33 7.40 16.08
N GLY A 324 4.98 8.01 17.08
CA GLY A 324 4.45 8.05 18.44
C GLY A 324 3.10 8.76 18.49
N VAL A 325 2.24 8.37 19.44
CA VAL A 325 0.93 9.01 19.67
C VAL A 325 1.07 10.53 19.91
N ASP A 326 2.19 10.97 20.50
CA ASP A 326 2.49 12.39 20.63
C ASP A 326 2.52 13.11 19.27
N ALA A 327 2.99 12.50 18.17
CA ALA A 327 2.99 13.13 16.83
C ALA A 327 1.57 13.22 16.20
N LEU A 328 0.65 12.36 16.64
CA LEU A 328 -0.74 12.38 16.22
C LEU A 328 -1.60 13.35 17.05
N PHE A 329 -1.20 13.72 18.26
CA PHE A 329 -2.02 14.55 19.17
C PHE A 329 -1.38 15.87 19.66
N LYS A 330 -0.04 16.01 19.70
CA LYS A 330 0.67 17.31 19.79
C LYS A 330 0.90 17.86 18.40
#